data_AF-A0A1D8MSA9-F1
#
_entry.id   AF-A0A1D8MSA9-F1
#
_cell.length_a   1.000
_cell.length_b   1.000
_cell.length_c   1.000
_cell.angle_alpha   90.00
_cell.angle_beta   90.00
_cell.angle_gamma   90.00
#
_symmetry.space_group_name_H-M   'P 1'
#
loop_
_entity.id
_entity.type
_entity.pdbx_description
1 polymer ?
#
loop_
_entity_poly.entity_id
_entity_poly.type
_entity_poly.pdbx_seq_one_letter_code
_entity_poly.pdbx_strand_id
1 'polypeptide(L)'
;MAEDEMSRSERENLHKWGKARRMIDENKLDLKSRSRDRYQYEVEGDTDTYTVGVDIDSGKTFCPCPFQGETCSHQIAVHIHLSGIGVEKESY
;
A
#
# COMPACT_ATOMS: atom_id res chain seq x y z
N MET A 1 31.75 2.87 -15.86
CA MET A 1 30.38 2.34 -16.00
C MET A 1 29.49 3.49 -15.57
N ALA A 2 28.71 4.06 -16.48
CA ALA A 2 27.82 5.16 -16.12
C ALA A 2 26.79 4.59 -15.13
N GLU A 3 26.95 4.94 -13.85
CA GLU A 3 25.92 4.73 -12.84
C GLU A 3 24.75 5.57 -13.31
N ASP A 4 23.73 4.89 -13.82
CA ASP A 4 22.49 5.45 -14.32
C ASP A 4 21.98 6.52 -13.35
N GLU A 5 22.01 7.80 -13.76
CA GLU A 5 21.50 8.91 -12.97
C GLU A 5 19.98 8.80 -12.89
N MET A 6 19.49 7.85 -12.06
CA MET A 6 18.06 7.70 -11.81
C MET A 6 17.49 9.06 -11.44
N SER A 7 16.42 9.43 -12.13
CA SER A 7 15.73 10.67 -11.87
C SER A 7 15.23 10.70 -10.43
N ARG A 8 15.06 11.92 -9.90
CA ARG A 8 14.50 12.12 -8.56
C ARG A 8 13.16 11.39 -8.39
N SER A 9 12.32 11.42 -9.41
CA SER A 9 11.02 10.75 -9.44
C SER A 9 11.13 9.23 -9.33
N GLU A 10 12.09 8.62 -10.02
CA GLU A 10 12.33 7.17 -9.94
C GLU A 10 12.83 6.75 -8.56
N ARG A 11 13.76 7.53 -7.97
CA ARG A 11 14.24 7.29 -6.60
C ARG A 11 13.11 7.39 -5.58
N GLU A 12 12.28 8.43 -5.70
CA GLU A 12 11.12 8.61 -4.83
C GLU A 12 10.13 7.45 -4.98
N ASN A 13 9.90 6.97 -6.20
CA ASN A 13 9.04 5.82 -6.44
C ASN A 13 9.61 4.55 -5.78
N LEU A 14 10.88 4.20 -6.04
CA LEU A 14 11.54 3.04 -5.45
C LEU A 14 11.48 3.06 -3.92
N HIS A 15 11.70 4.23 -3.31
CA HIS A 15 11.62 4.39 -1.87
C HIS A 15 10.20 4.10 -1.33
N LYS A 16 9.14 4.54 -2.02
CA LYS A 16 7.75 4.22 -1.64
C LYS A 16 7.48 2.72 -1.70
N TRP A 17 7.92 2.05 -2.77
CA TRP A 17 7.77 0.60 -2.93
C TRP A 17 8.52 -0.17 -1.84
N GLY A 18 9.75 0.24 -1.53
CA GLY A 18 10.52 -0.37 -0.44
C GLY A 18 9.88 -0.19 0.94
N LYS A 19 9.27 0.98 1.21
CA LYS A 19 8.50 1.19 2.44
C LYS A 19 7.23 0.34 2.47
N ALA A 20 6.47 0.30 1.38
CA ALA A 20 5.26 -0.49 1.27
C ALA A 20 5.53 -1.97 1.53
N ARG A 21 6.61 -2.50 0.93
CA ARG A 21 7.01 -3.89 1.13
C ARG A 21 7.37 -4.20 2.58
N ARG A 22 8.14 -3.32 3.23
CA ARG A 22 8.47 -3.46 4.67
C ARG A 22 7.23 -3.48 5.55
N MET A 23 6.24 -2.63 5.29
CA MET A 23 4.98 -2.63 6.05
C MET A 23 4.27 -3.99 5.96
N ILE A 24 4.30 -4.64 4.80
CA ILE A 24 3.71 -5.97 4.61
C ILE A 24 4.54 -7.03 5.34
N ASP A 25 5.86 -7.04 5.14
CA ASP A 25 6.76 -8.03 5.73
C ASP A 25 6.77 -7.95 7.28
N GLU A 26 6.59 -6.75 7.84
CA GLU A 26 6.48 -6.49 9.28
C GLU A 26 5.04 -6.63 9.82
N ASN A 27 4.09 -7.07 8.98
CA ASN A 27 2.68 -7.27 9.33
C ASN A 27 1.99 -6.03 9.95
N LYS A 28 2.31 -4.85 9.41
CA LYS A 28 1.80 -3.54 9.86
C LYS A 28 0.45 -3.16 9.27
N LEU A 29 -0.25 -4.11 8.65
CA LEU A 29 -1.55 -3.92 8.02
C LEU A 29 -2.58 -4.77 8.75
N ASP A 30 -3.55 -4.12 9.38
CA ASP A 30 -4.64 -4.80 10.07
C ASP A 30 -5.98 -4.48 9.40
N LEU A 31 -6.71 -5.51 8.97
CA LEU A 31 -8.02 -5.33 8.34
C LEU A 31 -9.07 -5.03 9.41
N LYS A 32 -9.50 -3.76 9.51
CA LYS A 32 -10.50 -3.32 10.48
C LYS A 32 -11.93 -3.59 10.05
N SER A 33 -12.22 -3.43 8.76
CA SER A 33 -13.57 -3.61 8.24
C SER A 33 -13.57 -4.14 6.83
N ARG A 34 -14.49 -5.08 6.58
CA ARG A 34 -14.80 -5.61 5.26
C ARG A 34 -16.29 -5.47 5.01
N SER A 35 -16.63 -4.60 4.07
CA SER A 35 -17.98 -4.44 3.55
C SER A 35 -18.07 -5.02 2.13
N ARG A 36 -19.28 -5.02 1.56
CA ARG A 36 -19.48 -5.46 0.16
C ARG A 36 -18.77 -4.55 -0.85
N ASP A 37 -18.65 -3.27 -0.51
CA ASP A 37 -18.17 -2.24 -1.44
C ASP A 37 -16.76 -1.72 -1.06
N ARG A 38 -16.26 -2.06 0.13
CA ARG A 38 -15.03 -1.46 0.67
C ARG A 38 -14.26 -2.34 1.64
N TYR A 39 -12.94 -2.34 1.52
CA TYR A 39 -12.02 -2.76 2.58
C TYR A 39 -11.47 -1.55 3.33
N GLN A 40 -11.32 -1.66 4.65
CA GLN A 40 -10.63 -0.66 5.47
C GLN A 40 -9.53 -1.34 6.27
N TYR A 41 -8.32 -0.86 6.05
CA TYR A 41 -7.11 -1.27 6.75
C TYR A 41 -6.67 -0.17 7.69
N GLU A 42 -6.16 -0.57 8.83
CA GLU A 42 -5.29 0.24 9.66
C GLU A 42 -3.85 -0.09 9.27
N VAL A 43 -3.07 0.92 8.91
CA VAL A 43 -1.69 0.77 8.46
C VAL A 43 -0.78 1.55 9.40
N GLU A 44 0.14 0.85 10.06
CA GLU A 44 1.15 1.49 10.90
C GLU A 44 2.25 2.09 10.02
N GLY A 45 2.36 3.42 10.05
CA GLY A 45 3.43 4.17 9.40
C GLY A 45 4.65 4.33 10.31
N ASP A 46 5.60 5.17 9.89
CA ASP A 46 6.81 5.45 10.70
C ASP A 46 6.51 6.30 11.95
N THR A 47 5.49 7.17 11.89
CA THR A 47 5.16 8.12 12.97
C THR A 47 3.78 7.93 13.56
N ASP A 48 2.82 7.50 12.74
CA ASP A 48 1.40 7.42 13.08
C ASP A 48 0.76 6.24 12.36
N THR A 49 -0.44 5.90 12.82
CA THR A 49 -1.29 4.89 12.22
C THR A 49 -2.34 5.55 11.33
N TYR A 50 -2.52 5.02 10.12
CA TYR A 50 -3.42 5.59 9.11
C TYR A 50 -4.50 4.60 8.70
N THR A 51 -5.74 5.06 8.61
CA THR A 51 -6.83 4.27 8.02
C THR A 51 -6.81 4.38 6.50
N VAL A 52 -6.50 3.27 5.82
CA VAL A 52 -6.51 3.17 4.36
C VAL A 52 -7.77 2.46 3.89
N GLY A 53 -8.55 3.12 3.06
CA GLY A 53 -9.76 2.54 2.45
C GLY A 53 -9.49 2.11 1.01
N VAL A 54 -10.01 0.95 0.60
CA VAL A 54 -10.00 0.46 -0.78
C VAL A 54 -11.43 0.18 -1.23
N ASP A 55 -11.86 0.88 -2.26
CA ASP A 55 -13.12 0.61 -2.95
C ASP A 55 -12.98 -0.67 -3.80
N ILE A 56 -13.88 -1.63 -3.62
CA ILE A 56 -13.73 -2.98 -4.19
C ILE A 56 -13.99 -2.95 -5.71
N ASP A 57 -14.98 -2.17 -6.16
CA ASP A 57 -15.38 -2.13 -7.57
C ASP A 57 -14.41 -1.32 -8.43
N SER A 58 -13.96 -0.17 -7.92
CA SER A 58 -13.09 0.73 -8.68
C SER A 58 -11.60 0.55 -8.41
N GLY A 59 -11.22 -0.17 -7.35
CA GLY A 59 -9.84 -0.27 -6.88
C GLY A 59 -9.29 1.07 -6.36
N LYS A 60 -10.12 2.11 -6.24
CA LYS A 60 -9.66 3.42 -5.75
C LYS A 60 -9.33 3.33 -4.27
N THR A 61 -8.18 3.91 -3.92
CA THR A 61 -7.70 3.93 -2.54
C THR A 61 -7.65 5.33 -1.97
N PHE A 62 -8.00 5.44 -0.70
CA PHE A 62 -7.89 6.66 0.08
C PHE A 62 -6.97 6.45 1.27
N CYS A 63 -6.07 7.39 1.51
CA CYS A 63 -5.22 7.43 2.72
C CYS A 63 -5.15 8.89 3.22
N PRO A 64 -5.38 9.15 4.51
CA PRO A 64 -5.38 10.50 5.08
C PRO A 64 -3.98 11.05 5.37
N CYS A 65 -2.90 10.36 4.99
CA CYS A 65 -1.55 10.84 5.25
C CYS A 65 -1.25 12.12 4.45
N PRO A 66 -0.37 13.02 4.95
CA PRO A 66 -0.10 14.32 4.32
C PRO A 66 0.73 14.24 3.01
N PHE A 67 0.93 13.04 2.45
CA PHE A 67 1.71 12.83 1.25
C PHE A 67 1.02 13.42 0.02
N GLN A 68 1.73 14.27 -0.73
CA GLN A 68 1.18 15.02 -1.88
C GLN A 68 1.41 14.37 -3.26
N GLY A 69 1.92 13.15 -3.32
CA GLY A 69 2.07 12.43 -4.59
C GLY A 69 0.88 11.50 -4.90
N GLU A 70 0.85 10.93 -6.11
CA GLU A 70 -0.29 10.15 -6.62
C GLU A 70 -0.67 8.94 -5.77
N THR A 71 0.31 8.26 -5.18
CA THR A 71 0.08 7.11 -4.29
C THR A 71 1.14 7.08 -3.20
N CYS A 72 0.72 6.98 -1.94
CA CYS A 72 1.61 6.82 -0.79
C CYS A 72 1.98 5.36 -0.56
N SER A 73 3.04 5.10 0.22
CA SER A 73 3.45 3.73 0.55
C SER A 73 2.36 2.91 1.23
N HIS A 74 1.48 3.53 2.05
CA HIS A 74 0.39 2.81 2.71
C HIS A 74 -0.64 2.26 1.72
N GLN A 75 -1.00 3.06 0.70
CA GLN A 75 -1.93 2.63 -0.35
C GLN A 75 -1.32 1.50 -1.19
N ILE A 76 -0.03 1.63 -1.55
CA ILE A 76 0.71 0.58 -2.27
C ILE A 76 0.73 -0.71 -1.44
N ALA A 77 1.02 -0.61 -0.14
CA ALA A 77 1.10 -1.78 0.74
C ALA A 77 -0.22 -2.55 0.80
N VAL A 78 -1.34 -1.83 0.97
CA VAL A 78 -2.67 -2.43 1.03
C VAL A 78 -3.05 -3.09 -0.30
N HIS A 79 -2.73 -2.46 -1.44
CA HIS A 79 -2.96 -3.04 -2.77
C HIS A 79 -2.19 -4.34 -2.99
N ILE A 80 -0.90 -4.37 -2.63
CA ILE A 80 -0.08 -5.58 -2.73
C ILE A 80 -0.64 -6.66 -1.80
N HIS A 81 -0.98 -6.31 -0.56
CA HIS A 81 -1.51 -7.25 0.41
C HIS A 81 -2.85 -7.85 -0.05
N LEU A 82 -3.77 -7.02 -0.57
CA LEU A 82 -5.04 -7.48 -1.16
C LEU A 82 -4.82 -8.37 -2.39
N SER A 83 -3.83 -8.04 -3.24
CA SER A 83 -3.46 -8.87 -4.38
C SER A 83 -2.96 -10.25 -3.92
N GLY A 84 -2.23 -10.31 -2.79
CA GLY A 84 -1.79 -11.56 -2.17
C GLY A 84 -2.94 -12.41 -1.60
N ILE A 85 -3.95 -11.78 -0.99
CA ILE A 85 -5.14 -12.47 -0.44
C ILE A 85 -5.93 -13.22 -1.55
N GLY A 86 -5.85 -12.78 -2.81
CA GLY A 86 -6.47 -13.45 -3.95
C GLY A 86 -5.75 -14.73 -4.41
N VAL A 87 -4.43 -14.82 -4.19
CA VAL A 87 -3.62 -15.95 -4.70
C VAL A 87 -3.75 -17.19 -3.79
N GLU A 88 -4.07 -17.02 -2.51
CA GLU A 88 -4.21 -18.13 -1.56
C GLU A 88 -5.55 -18.90 -1.68
N LYS A 89 -6.49 -18.44 -2.54
CA LYS A 89 -7.80 -19.09 -2.73
C LYS A 89 -7.98 -19.88 -4.02
N GLU A 90 -6.93 -20.01 -4.82
CA GLU A 90 -6.91 -20.90 -5.99
C GLU A 90 -5.93 -22.06 -5.78
N SER A 91 -6.30 -22.96 -4.88
CA SER A 91 -5.82 -24.35 -4.91
C SER A 91 -7.05 -25.23 -4.86
N TYR A 92 -7.57 -25.53 -6.05
CA TYR A 92 -8.61 -26.53 -6.30
C TYR A 92 -7.94 -27.84 -6.73
#